data_AF-A0A415EI87-F1
#
_entry.id   AF-A0A415EI87-F1
#
_cell.length_a   1.000
_cell.length_b   1.000
_cell.length_c   1.000
_cell.angle_alpha   90.00
_cell.angle_beta   90.00
_cell.angle_gamma   90.00
#
_symmetry.space_group_name_H-M   'P 1'
#
loop_
_entity.id
_entity.type
_entity.pdbx_description
1 polymer ?
#
loop_
_entity_poly.entity_id
_entity_poly.type
_entity_poly.pdbx_seq_one_letter_code
_entity_poly.pdbx_strand_id
1 'polypeptide(L)'
;MESTKINAAELEGLIAAFHQLWDSFPGLARLITTRHEILASNDLARKAGFVEGEICAKVGKPESHRNCLLGKMVQTGQAQTQWLGNEKIKGWMPVEGHPELLIHFTLFLPER
;
A
#
# COMPACT_ATOMS: atom_id res chain seq x y z
N MET A 1 0.76 6.35 23.43
CA MET A 1 1.36 5.31 22.57
C MET A 1 2.62 5.90 21.99
N GLU A 2 3.76 5.46 22.49
CA GLU A 2 5.07 5.83 21.94
C GLU A 2 5.11 5.34 20.49
N SER A 3 5.21 6.26 19.54
CA SER A 3 5.56 5.91 18.16
C SER A 3 7.02 5.51 18.20
N THR A 4 7.27 4.23 18.45
CA THR A 4 8.61 3.66 18.29
C THR A 4 8.91 3.79 16.80
N LYS A 5 9.78 4.74 16.45
CA LYS A 5 10.23 4.90 15.07
C LYS A 5 10.89 3.59 14.65
N ILE A 6 10.37 2.94 13.61
CA ILE A 6 11.07 1.83 12.94
C ILE A 6 12.51 2.27 12.67
N ASN A 7 13.46 1.42 13.06
CA ASN A 7 14.86 1.67 12.79
C ASN A 7 15.22 1.23 11.35
N ALA A 8 16.36 1.70 10.83
CA ALA A 8 16.74 1.45 9.44
C ALA A 8 16.87 -0.04 9.09
N ALA A 9 17.49 -0.84 9.96
CA ALA A 9 17.70 -2.28 9.71
C ALA A 9 16.38 -3.06 9.70
N GLU A 10 15.46 -2.69 10.60
CA GLU A 10 14.11 -3.26 10.64
C GLU A 10 13.31 -2.88 9.39
N LEU A 11 13.40 -1.63 8.94
CA LEU A 11 12.77 -1.18 7.70
C LEU A 11 13.32 -1.95 6.48
N GLU A 12 14.63 -2.13 6.39
CA GLU A 12 15.26 -2.92 5.32
C GLU A 12 14.73 -4.37 5.31
N GLY A 13 14.57 -4.98 6.49
CA GLY A 13 13.97 -6.31 6.63
C GLY A 13 12.53 -6.37 6.13
N LEU A 14 11.71 -5.36 6.46
CA LEU A 14 10.32 -5.27 5.99
C LEU A 14 10.23 -5.05 4.48
N ILE A 15 11.12 -4.23 3.90
CA ILE A 15 11.21 -4.02 2.45
C ILE A 15 11.61 -5.33 1.75
N ALA A 16 12.59 -6.05 2.29
CA ALA A 16 12.98 -7.35 1.75
C ALA A 16 11.82 -8.36 1.79
N ALA A 17 11.10 -8.44 2.91
CA ALA A 17 9.92 -9.29 3.05
C ALA A 17 8.79 -8.88 2.10
N PHE A 18 8.59 -7.58 1.90
CA PHE A 18 7.64 -7.06 0.92
C PHE A 18 7.96 -7.59 -0.48
N HIS A 19 9.20 -7.46 -0.95
CA HIS A 19 9.61 -7.95 -2.27
C HIS A 19 9.46 -9.47 -2.41
N GLN A 20 9.79 -10.24 -1.37
CA GLN A 20 9.58 -11.69 -1.37
C GLN A 20 8.12 -12.12 -1.57
N LEU A 21 7.16 -11.33 -1.07
CA LEU A 21 5.74 -11.67 -1.11
C LEU A 21 4.97 -11.02 -2.25
N TRP A 22 5.36 -9.81 -2.66
CA TRP A 22 4.53 -8.95 -3.50
C TRP A 22 5.09 -8.70 -4.90
N ASP A 23 6.35 -9.07 -5.18
CA ASP A 23 6.91 -8.85 -6.53
C ASP A 23 6.23 -9.70 -7.60
N SER A 24 5.79 -10.92 -7.26
CA SER A 24 5.03 -11.79 -8.16
C SER A 24 3.50 -11.63 -8.04
N PHE A 25 3.01 -10.72 -7.19
CA PHE A 25 1.57 -10.49 -7.04
C PHE A 25 0.98 -9.98 -8.37
N PRO A 26 -0.14 -10.54 -8.88
CA PRO A 26 -0.71 -10.20 -10.19
C PRO A 26 -1.39 -8.82 -10.24
N GLY A 27 -1.20 -8.00 -9.21
CA GLY A 27 -1.74 -6.67 -9.10
C GLY A 27 -0.68 -5.65 -8.69
N LEU A 28 -1.10 -4.42 -8.45
CA LEU A 28 -0.20 -3.39 -7.94
C LEU A 28 -0.07 -3.58 -6.44
N ALA A 29 1.15 -3.56 -5.92
CA ALA A 29 1.41 -3.60 -4.49
C ALA A 29 2.52 -2.62 -4.12
N ARG A 30 2.40 -2.06 -2.93
CA ARG A 30 3.34 -1.08 -2.37
C ARG A 30 3.28 -1.13 -0.85
N LEU A 31 4.44 -1.07 -0.23
CA LEU A 31 4.60 -0.75 1.17
C LEU A 31 4.61 0.76 1.30
N ILE A 32 3.69 1.31 2.08
CA ILE A 32 3.58 2.76 2.29
C ILE A 32 3.46 3.10 3.77
N THR A 33 3.79 4.35 4.11
CA THR A 33 3.52 4.91 5.43
C THR A 33 2.06 5.36 5.56
N THR A 34 1.59 5.56 6.78
CA THR A 34 0.30 6.22 7.07
C THR A 34 0.23 7.67 6.59
N ARG A 35 1.36 8.25 6.19
CA ARG A 35 1.46 9.56 5.54
C ARG A 35 1.51 9.47 4.01
N HIS A 36 1.14 8.32 3.44
CA HIS A 36 1.05 8.04 2.01
C HIS A 36 2.40 7.93 1.27
N GLU A 37 3.54 8.01 1.95
CA GLU A 37 4.86 7.87 1.34
C GLU A 37 5.13 6.42 0.95
N ILE A 38 5.63 6.20 -0.26
CA ILE A 38 5.96 4.87 -0.80
C ILE A 38 7.39 4.50 -0.39
N LEU A 39 7.53 3.35 0.27
CA LEU A 39 8.82 2.82 0.73
C LEU A 39 9.33 1.70 -0.18
N ALA A 40 8.43 0.91 -0.75
CA ALA A 40 8.74 -0.12 -1.74
C ALA A 40 7.53 -0.35 -2.63
N SER A 41 7.78 -0.70 -3.89
CA SER A 41 6.74 -1.04 -4.86
C SER A 41 7.13 -2.26 -5.69
N ASN A 42 6.15 -3.09 -6.01
CA ASN A 42 6.36 -4.16 -6.99
C ASN A 42 6.48 -3.58 -8.41
N ASP A 43 6.96 -4.40 -9.35
CA ASP A 43 7.21 -3.97 -10.73
C ASP A 43 5.98 -3.38 -11.43
N LEU A 44 4.78 -3.94 -11.19
CA LEU A 44 3.55 -3.42 -11.77
C LEU A 44 3.18 -2.04 -11.19
N ALA A 45 3.34 -1.85 -9.87
CA ALA A 45 3.10 -0.57 -9.23
C ALA A 45 4.11 0.50 -9.68
N ARG A 46 5.39 0.15 -9.80
CA ARG A 46 6.44 1.07 -10.30
C ARG A 46 6.15 1.50 -11.74
N LYS A 47 5.81 0.57 -12.63
CA LYS A 47 5.42 0.87 -14.03
C LYS A 47 4.18 1.77 -14.12
N ALA A 48 3.30 1.73 -13.12
CA ALA A 48 2.15 2.61 -13.01
C ALA A 48 2.45 3.97 -12.34
N GLY A 49 3.73 4.27 -12.03
CA GLY A 49 4.18 5.54 -11.48
C GLY A 49 4.24 5.60 -9.95
N PHE A 50 3.96 4.49 -9.25
CA PHE A 50 4.10 4.41 -7.80
C PHE A 50 5.53 4.03 -7.44
N VAL A 51 6.44 5.00 -7.50
CA VAL A 51 7.87 4.80 -7.18
C VAL A 51 8.17 5.20 -5.74
N GLU A 52 9.25 4.67 -5.19
CA GLU A 52 9.71 4.97 -3.84
C GLU A 52 10.00 6.46 -3.65
N GLY A 53 9.71 7.00 -2.46
CA GLY A 53 9.82 8.42 -2.11
C GLY A 53 8.62 9.27 -2.57
N GLU A 54 7.76 8.78 -3.45
CA GLU A 54 6.56 9.50 -3.88
C GLU A 54 5.40 9.35 -2.89
N ILE A 55 4.47 10.29 -2.97
CA ILE A 55 3.21 10.25 -2.23
C ILE A 55 2.17 9.53 -3.09
N CYS A 56 1.67 8.38 -2.64
CA CYS A 56 0.75 7.56 -3.43
C CYS A 56 -0.52 8.31 -3.87
N ALA A 57 -1.00 9.27 -3.07
CA ALA A 57 -2.15 10.11 -3.37
C ALA A 57 -1.91 11.18 -4.46
N LYS A 58 -0.64 11.44 -4.83
CA LYS A 58 -0.26 12.37 -5.90
C LYS A 58 -0.07 11.69 -7.26
N VAL A 59 0.03 10.36 -7.28
CA VAL A 59 0.17 9.60 -8.53
C VAL A 59 -1.20 9.45 -9.19
N GLY A 60 -1.28 9.85 -10.46
CA GLY A 60 -2.52 9.87 -11.23
C GLY A 60 -3.39 11.11 -10.95
N LYS A 61 -4.68 11.04 -11.31
CA LYS A 61 -5.62 12.15 -11.12
C LYS A 61 -6.10 12.22 -9.66
N PRO A 62 -6.25 13.41 -9.04
CA PRO A 62 -6.75 13.56 -7.66
C PRO A 62 -8.07 12.83 -7.40
N GLU A 63 -8.96 12.77 -8.39
CA GLU A 63 -10.25 12.08 -8.31
C GLU A 63 -10.09 10.57 -8.03
N SER A 64 -8.97 9.98 -8.45
CA SER A 64 -8.67 8.55 -8.25
C SER A 64 -8.42 8.17 -6.79
N HIS A 65 -8.26 9.18 -5.93
CA HIS A 65 -8.03 9.07 -4.50
C HIS A 65 -9.22 9.59 -3.67
N ARG A 66 -10.31 10.03 -4.31
CA ARG A 66 -11.57 10.30 -3.61
C ARG A 66 -12.03 9.01 -2.95
N ASN A 67 -12.35 9.08 -1.66
CA ASN A 67 -12.74 7.94 -0.82
C ASN A 67 -11.61 6.94 -0.51
N CYS A 68 -10.35 7.37 -0.50
CA CYS A 68 -9.24 6.57 0.03
C CYS A 68 -9.56 6.06 1.45
N LEU A 69 -9.45 4.75 1.68
CA LEU A 69 -9.77 4.14 2.98
C LEU A 69 -8.57 4.03 3.92
N LEU A 70 -7.41 4.64 3.58
CA LEU A 70 -6.25 4.66 4.46
C LEU A 70 -6.60 5.22 5.84
N GLY A 71 -7.28 6.36 5.90
CA GLY A 71 -7.67 6.97 7.19
C GLY A 71 -8.57 6.05 8.03
N LYS A 72 -9.48 5.31 7.39
CA LYS A 72 -10.33 4.32 8.06
C LYS A 72 -9.53 3.11 8.55
N MET A 73 -8.57 2.64 7.76
CA MET A 73 -7.64 1.58 8.17
C MET A 73 -6.88 2.02 9.41
N VAL A 74 -6.28 3.22 9.40
CA VAL A 74 -5.54 3.78 10.55
C VAL A 74 -6.42 3.91 11.78
N GLN A 75 -7.66 4.39 11.63
CA GLN A 75 -8.60 4.53 12.75
C GLN A 75 -9.00 3.19 13.38
N THR A 76 -9.13 2.14 12.57
CA THR A 76 -9.65 0.84 13.02
C THR A 76 -8.57 -0.18 13.34
N GLY A 77 -7.34 0.01 12.83
CA GLY A 77 -6.29 -1.00 12.85
C GLY A 77 -6.63 -2.25 12.04
N GLN A 78 -7.67 -2.20 11.19
CA GLN A 78 -8.16 -3.35 10.43
C GLN A 78 -8.04 -3.09 8.93
N ALA A 79 -7.70 -4.16 8.19
CA ALA A 79 -7.63 -4.09 6.74
C ALA A 79 -8.94 -3.58 6.14
N GLN A 80 -8.84 -2.67 5.17
CA GLN A 80 -9.97 -2.12 4.44
C GLN A 80 -9.85 -2.53 2.98
N THR A 81 -10.98 -2.83 2.34
CA THR A 81 -11.06 -3.10 0.91
C THR A 81 -12.17 -2.31 0.26
N GLN A 82 -11.98 -1.92 -1.00
CA GLN A 82 -12.95 -1.18 -1.78
C GLN A 82 -13.02 -1.74 -3.19
N TRP A 83 -14.24 -2.00 -3.65
CA TRP A 83 -14.54 -2.27 -5.05
C TRP A 83 -14.41 -0.99 -5.88
N LEU A 84 -13.71 -1.06 -7.01
CA LEU A 84 -13.72 -0.01 -8.03
C LEU A 84 -14.37 -0.57 -9.30
N GLY A 85 -15.68 -0.38 -9.40
CA GLY A 85 -16.48 -1.06 -10.41
C GLY A 85 -16.45 -2.58 -10.20
N ASN A 86 -16.54 -3.33 -11.31
CA ASN A 86 -16.56 -4.79 -11.30
C ASN A 86 -15.19 -5.42 -11.61
N GLU A 87 -14.19 -4.59 -11.93
CA GLU A 87 -12.93 -5.05 -12.53
C GLU A 87 -11.78 -5.15 -11.54
N LYS A 88 -11.84 -4.45 -10.40
CA LYS A 88 -10.72 -4.42 -9.45
C LYS A 88 -11.13 -4.10 -8.02
N ILE A 89 -10.31 -4.60 -7.11
CA ILE A 89 -10.38 -4.33 -5.67
C ILE A 89 -9.12 -3.58 -5.25
N LYS A 90 -9.29 -2.48 -4.51
CA LYS A 90 -8.21 -1.84 -3.75
C LYS A 90 -8.23 -2.34 -2.31
N GLY A 91 -7.06 -2.44 -1.69
CA GLY A 91 -6.95 -2.77 -0.28
C GLY A 91 -5.87 -1.98 0.44
N TRP A 92 -6.10 -1.76 1.74
CA TRP A 92 -5.19 -1.13 2.69
C TRP A 92 -5.06 -2.08 3.87
N MET A 93 -3.91 -2.70 4.05
CA MET A 93 -3.68 -3.74 5.05
C MET A 93 -2.56 -3.30 6.00
N PRO A 94 -2.80 -3.20 7.32
CA PRO A 94 -1.76 -2.84 8.27
C PRO A 94 -0.63 -3.88 8.27
N VAL A 95 0.59 -3.43 8.56
CA VAL A 95 1.71 -4.33 8.84
C VAL A 95 1.70 -4.62 10.35
N GLU A 96 1.59 -5.91 10.71
CA GLU A 96 1.58 -6.34 12.11
C GLU A 96 2.85 -5.85 12.83
N GLY A 97 2.71 -5.32 14.05
CA GLY A 97 3.82 -4.73 14.80
C GLY A 97 4.27 -3.34 14.33
N HIS A 98 3.78 -2.84 13.19
CA HIS A 98 4.21 -1.59 12.55
C HIS A 98 3.02 -0.71 12.18
N PRO A 99 2.37 -0.05 13.16
CA PRO A 99 1.13 0.74 12.95
C PRO A 99 1.31 1.95 12.02
N GLU A 100 2.54 2.38 11.77
CA GLU A 100 2.88 3.43 10.82
C GLU A 100 3.01 2.95 9.37
N LEU A 101 2.99 1.63 9.12
CA LEU A 101 3.13 1.01 7.81
C LEU A 101 1.89 0.23 7.39
N LEU A 102 1.69 0.17 6.07
CA LEU A 102 0.64 -0.63 5.46
C LEU A 102 1.01 -1.08 4.06
N ILE A 103 0.40 -2.19 3.63
CA ILE A 103 0.36 -2.58 2.21
C ILE A 103 -0.86 -1.94 1.56
N HIS A 104 -0.65 -1.20 0.48
CA HIS A 104 -1.72 -0.70 -0.36
C HIS A 104 -1.68 -1.41 -1.71
N PHE A 105 -2.66 -2.27 -1.98
CA PHE A 105 -2.69 -3.06 -3.21
C PHE A 105 -3.89 -2.73 -4.11
N THR A 106 -3.80 -3.12 -5.37
CA THR A 106 -4.90 -3.20 -6.33
C THR A 106 -4.85 -4.56 -7.01
N LEU A 107 -5.90 -5.36 -6.84
CA LEU A 107 -6.08 -6.65 -7.51
C LEU A 107 -7.05 -6.46 -8.68
N PHE A 108 -6.63 -6.84 -9.88
CA PHE A 108 -7.52 -6.94 -11.03
C PHE A 108 -8.24 -8.29 -10.98
N LEU A 109 -9.54 -8.26 -11.22
CA LEU A 109 -10.37 -9.45 -11.26
C LEU A 109 -10.45 -9.92 -12.71
N PRO A 110 -10.34 -11.24 -12.95
CA PRO A 110 -10.57 -11.78 -14.28
C PRO A 110 -12.02 -11.52 -14.70
N GLU A 111 -12.23 -11.40 -16.01
CA GLU A 111 -13.58 -11.47 -16.58
C GLU A 111 -14.23 -12.79 -16.20
N ARG A 112 -15.54 -12.74 -15.90
CA ARG A 112 -16.31 -13.92 -15.48
C ARG A 112 -16.78 -14.74 -16.66
#